data_AF-A0A7R9LHV1-F1
#
_entry.id   AF-A0A7R9LHV1-F1
#
_cell.length_a   1.000
_cell.length_b   1.000
_cell.length_c   1.000
_cell.angle_alpha   90.00
_cell.angle_beta   90.00
_cell.angle_gamma   90.00
#
_symmetry.space_group_name_H-M   'P 1'
#
loop_
_entity.id
_entity.type
_entity.pdbx_description
1 polymer ?
#
loop_
_entity_poly.entity_id
_entity_poly.type
_entity_poly.pdbx_seq_one_letter_code
_entity_poly.pdbx_strand_id
1 'polypeptide(L)'
;KDSFTSLTHLVVLDLSKNRLTELPQSFGDLNRLTRLDLYDNQLKTLPLSFAQLSRLKWLDLKSNPLESQLAKYAGDCANQRQCEICAINCIRFVKNERLRIETENRINEQKLREKQEYERQLNEKNKKEKEKKKAKNTRRKDNRKAQQLADNNSENDSETKDNDSDAKSRKKGSNSGNKSFCGFLFRFLFGLILVSLTLFMGISIGLHLQNGHELQTVDDVKNAFADCAQRIANYKHFTKDVSILITNIVNHLKHFRHTFFDTKPNVTKT
;
A
#
# COMPACT_ATOMS: atom_id res chain seq x y z
N LYS A 1 16.45 -12.80 -39.67
CA LYS A 1 16.53 -13.93 -38.71
C LYS A 1 15.11 -14.39 -38.56
N ASP A 2 14.71 -15.33 -39.40
CA ASP A 2 13.30 -15.63 -39.64
C ASP A 2 12.89 -16.65 -38.58
N SER A 3 12.25 -16.16 -37.53
CA SER A 3 11.69 -17.01 -36.48
C SER A 3 10.40 -17.64 -36.98
N PHE A 4 10.20 -18.94 -36.78
CA PHE A 4 8.95 -19.64 -37.15
C PHE A 4 7.71 -19.05 -36.45
N THR A 5 7.90 -18.21 -35.43
CA THR A 5 6.83 -17.44 -34.78
C THR A 5 6.14 -16.44 -35.73
N SER A 6 6.71 -16.17 -36.92
CA SER A 6 6.05 -15.41 -37.98
C SER A 6 4.95 -16.19 -38.71
N LEU A 7 4.86 -17.51 -38.53
CA LEU A 7 3.82 -18.37 -39.12
C LEU A 7 2.49 -18.22 -38.36
N THR A 8 1.94 -17.01 -38.31
CA THR A 8 0.73 -16.65 -37.52
C THR A 8 -0.54 -17.39 -37.95
N HIS A 9 -0.52 -18.05 -39.10
CA HIS A 9 -1.61 -18.88 -39.60
C HIS A 9 -1.54 -20.35 -39.15
N LEU A 10 -0.51 -20.74 -38.39
CA LEU A 10 -0.34 -22.10 -37.92
C LEU A 10 -1.45 -22.51 -36.94
N VAL A 11 -2.07 -23.66 -37.20
CA VAL A 11 -3.21 -24.20 -36.42
C VAL A 11 -2.80 -25.41 -35.60
N VAL A 12 -1.88 -26.22 -36.12
CA VAL A 12 -1.35 -27.43 -35.49
C VAL A 12 0.17 -27.36 -35.58
N LEU A 13 0.84 -27.62 -34.47
CA LEU A 13 2.30 -27.68 -34.39
C LEU A 13 2.71 -28.87 -33.54
N ASP A 14 3.48 -29.77 -34.13
CA ASP A 14 4.09 -30.91 -33.45
C ASP A 14 5.60 -30.66 -33.35
N LEU A 15 6.08 -30.57 -32.11
CA LEU A 15 7.49 -30.43 -31.75
C LEU A 15 7.90 -31.56 -30.78
N SER A 16 7.15 -32.66 -30.74
CA SER A 16 7.40 -33.79 -29.85
C SER A 16 8.73 -34.49 -30.15
N LYS A 17 9.31 -35.14 -29.13
CA LYS A 17 10.53 -35.94 -29.21
C LYS A 17 11.73 -35.17 -29.77
N ASN A 18 11.88 -33.93 -29.31
CA ASN A 18 13.00 -33.07 -29.66
C ASN A 18 13.87 -32.82 -28.41
N ARG A 19 14.84 -31.91 -28.54
CA ARG A 19 15.73 -31.50 -27.45
C ARG A 19 15.52 -30.03 -27.11
N LEU A 20 14.29 -29.54 -27.23
CA LEU A 20 13.99 -28.14 -26.96
C LEU A 20 14.18 -27.85 -25.47
N THR A 21 15.10 -26.95 -25.16
CA THR A 21 15.36 -26.48 -23.79
C THR A 21 14.50 -25.27 -23.44
N GLU A 22 14.11 -24.51 -24.45
CA GLU A 22 13.26 -23.31 -24.33
C GLU A 22 12.42 -23.11 -25.58
N LEU A 23 11.33 -22.33 -25.43
CA LEU A 23 10.56 -21.78 -26.54
C LEU A 23 10.88 -20.28 -26.67
N PRO A 24 10.84 -19.72 -27.90
CA PRO A 24 11.12 -18.30 -28.11
C PRO A 24 10.15 -17.41 -27.33
N GLN A 25 10.60 -16.24 -26.89
CA GLN A 25 9.74 -15.28 -26.18
C GLN A 25 8.57 -14.77 -27.03
N SER A 26 8.63 -14.89 -28.37
CA SER A 26 7.55 -14.58 -29.31
C SER A 26 6.61 -15.75 -29.61
N PHE A 27 6.66 -16.86 -28.86
CA PHE A 27 5.83 -18.04 -29.14
C PHE A 27 4.31 -17.74 -29.10
N GLY A 28 3.90 -16.76 -28.29
CA GLY A 28 2.52 -16.27 -28.23
C GLY A 28 1.98 -15.65 -29.52
N ASP A 29 2.84 -15.28 -30.48
CA ASP A 29 2.44 -14.72 -31.78
C ASP A 29 1.68 -15.74 -32.64
N LEU A 30 1.83 -17.04 -32.35
CA LEU A 30 1.08 -18.15 -32.95
C LEU A 30 -0.37 -18.21 -32.42
N ASN A 31 -1.07 -17.08 -32.43
CA ASN A 31 -2.37 -16.89 -31.77
C ASN A 31 -3.52 -17.74 -32.37
N ARG A 32 -3.31 -18.36 -33.54
CA ARG A 32 -4.26 -19.29 -34.18
C ARG A 32 -4.03 -20.75 -33.81
N LEU A 33 -2.98 -21.06 -33.05
CA LEU A 33 -2.62 -22.41 -32.69
C LEU A 33 -3.71 -23.05 -31.82
N THR A 34 -4.14 -24.24 -32.20
CA THR A 34 -5.19 -25.01 -31.51
C THR A 34 -4.67 -26.31 -30.93
N ARG A 35 -3.61 -26.88 -31.51
CA ARG A 35 -2.94 -28.09 -31.03
C ARG A 35 -1.44 -27.88 -31.05
N LEU A 36 -0.82 -28.13 -29.90
CA LEU A 36 0.62 -28.03 -29.71
C LEU A 36 1.14 -29.28 -29.01
N ASP A 37 2.01 -30.03 -29.66
CA ASP A 37 2.70 -31.16 -29.04
C ASP A 37 4.14 -30.79 -28.68
N LEU A 38 4.46 -30.88 -27.39
CA LEU A 38 5.80 -30.65 -26.83
C LEU A 38 6.26 -31.87 -26.03
N TYR A 39 5.60 -33.02 -26.20
CA TYR A 39 5.96 -34.27 -25.54
C TYR A 39 7.45 -34.58 -25.74
N ASP A 40 8.12 -35.08 -24.69
CA ASP A 40 9.50 -35.56 -24.74
C ASP A 40 10.48 -34.50 -25.27
N ASN A 41 10.67 -33.47 -24.46
CA ASN A 41 11.60 -32.36 -24.67
C ASN A 41 12.33 -32.04 -23.35
N GLN A 42 13.08 -30.94 -23.31
CA GLN A 42 13.89 -30.52 -22.16
C GLN A 42 13.40 -29.20 -21.56
N LEU A 43 12.11 -28.89 -21.73
CA LEU A 43 11.52 -27.65 -21.26
C LEU A 43 11.39 -27.63 -19.74
N LYS A 44 11.79 -26.51 -19.13
CA LYS A 44 11.59 -26.24 -17.71
C LYS A 44 10.42 -25.30 -17.45
N THR A 45 10.28 -24.32 -18.33
CA THR A 45 9.29 -23.24 -18.24
C THR A 45 8.66 -22.95 -19.60
N LEU A 46 7.60 -22.15 -19.61
CA LEU A 46 6.97 -21.61 -20.82
C LEU A 46 7.19 -20.09 -20.85
N PRO A 47 7.36 -19.47 -22.03
CA PRO A 47 7.55 -18.02 -22.15
C PRO A 47 6.28 -17.27 -21.72
N LEU A 48 6.41 -16.03 -21.22
CA LEU A 48 5.26 -15.24 -20.76
C LEU A 48 4.26 -14.93 -21.89
N SER A 49 4.71 -14.93 -23.14
CA SER A 49 3.85 -14.80 -24.32
C SER A 49 2.94 -16.01 -24.54
N PHE A 50 3.23 -17.18 -23.94
CA PHE A 50 2.38 -18.37 -24.05
C PHE A 50 0.94 -18.11 -23.55
N ALA A 51 0.76 -17.13 -22.64
CA ALA A 51 -0.55 -16.65 -22.21
C ALA A 51 -1.41 -16.03 -23.33
N GLN A 52 -0.85 -15.75 -24.51
CA GLN A 52 -1.54 -15.20 -25.68
C GLN A 52 -2.16 -16.27 -26.58
N LEU A 53 -1.84 -17.56 -26.37
CA LEU A 53 -2.38 -18.71 -27.12
C LEU A 53 -3.84 -19.02 -26.75
N SER A 54 -4.71 -18.02 -26.84
CA SER A 54 -6.12 -18.07 -26.42
C SER A 54 -6.98 -19.12 -27.14
N ARG A 55 -6.50 -19.65 -28.28
CA ARG A 55 -7.18 -20.66 -29.09
C ARG A 55 -6.66 -22.09 -28.88
N LEU A 56 -5.65 -22.27 -28.02
CA LEU A 56 -5.05 -23.58 -27.78
C LEU A 56 -6.04 -24.48 -27.02
N LYS A 57 -6.33 -25.64 -27.61
CA LYS A 57 -7.27 -26.64 -27.08
C LYS A 57 -6.61 -27.96 -26.73
N TRP A 58 -5.37 -28.16 -27.16
CA TRP A 58 -4.64 -29.40 -26.92
C TRP A 58 -3.17 -29.07 -26.71
N LEU A 59 -2.65 -29.52 -25.58
CA LEU A 59 -1.26 -29.36 -25.18
C LEU A 59 -0.77 -30.65 -24.53
N ASP A 60 0.37 -31.16 -24.98
CA ASP A 60 1.13 -32.18 -24.26
C ASP A 60 2.50 -31.62 -23.86
N LEU A 61 2.82 -31.73 -22.57
CA LEU A 61 4.11 -31.34 -21.98
C LEU A 61 4.76 -32.52 -21.24
N LYS A 62 4.23 -33.75 -21.37
CA LYS A 62 4.78 -34.93 -20.71
C LYS A 62 6.23 -35.17 -21.15
N SER A 63 6.98 -35.86 -20.30
CA SER A 63 8.40 -36.10 -20.52
C SER A 63 9.22 -34.82 -20.71
N ASN A 64 8.90 -33.77 -19.95
CA ASN A 64 9.73 -32.57 -19.83
C ASN A 64 10.13 -32.36 -18.36
N PRO A 65 11.34 -31.85 -18.07
CA PRO A 65 11.80 -31.52 -16.72
C PRO A 65 11.19 -30.20 -16.22
N LEU A 66 9.86 -30.10 -16.23
CA LEU A 66 9.12 -28.89 -15.86
C LEU A 66 9.41 -28.48 -14.41
N GLU A 67 9.51 -27.18 -14.16
CA GLU A 67 9.57 -26.65 -12.81
C GLU A 67 8.31 -27.03 -12.02
N SER A 68 8.48 -27.30 -10.71
CA SER A 68 7.44 -27.84 -9.82
C SER A 68 6.11 -27.06 -9.90
N GLN A 69 6.18 -25.73 -10.02
CA GLN A 69 4.99 -24.90 -10.14
C GLN A 69 4.22 -25.17 -11.43
N LEU A 70 4.89 -25.20 -12.58
CA LEU A 70 4.27 -25.47 -13.88
C LEU A 70 3.83 -26.93 -14.01
N ALA A 71 4.62 -27.87 -13.51
CA ALA A 71 4.32 -29.30 -13.53
C ALA A 71 2.96 -29.62 -12.90
N LYS A 72 2.60 -28.93 -11.82
CA LYS A 72 1.29 -29.05 -11.15
C LYS A 72 0.12 -28.69 -12.07
N TYR A 73 0.29 -27.72 -12.97
CA TYR A 73 -0.76 -27.27 -13.88
C TYR A 73 -0.81 -28.08 -15.18
N ALA A 74 0.34 -28.58 -15.64
CA ALA A 74 0.42 -29.39 -16.84
C ALA A 74 -0.34 -30.71 -16.69
N GLY A 75 -0.13 -31.45 -15.59
CA GLY A 75 -0.79 -32.73 -15.37
C GLY A 75 -0.50 -33.77 -16.45
N ASP A 76 -1.38 -34.76 -16.58
CA ASP A 76 -1.31 -35.79 -17.61
C ASP A 76 -2.01 -35.36 -18.91
N CYS A 77 -1.69 -36.05 -20.01
CA CYS A 77 -2.30 -35.90 -21.33
C CYS A 77 -2.44 -37.29 -22.00
N ALA A 78 -3.10 -38.24 -21.32
CA ALA A 78 -3.35 -39.59 -21.86
C ALA A 78 -4.59 -39.66 -22.78
N ASN A 79 -5.44 -38.62 -22.75
CA ASN A 79 -6.61 -38.51 -23.62
C ASN A 79 -6.91 -37.04 -23.95
N GLN A 80 -7.75 -36.82 -24.96
CA GLN A 80 -8.11 -35.49 -25.47
C GLN A 80 -8.53 -34.52 -24.36
N ARG A 81 -9.37 -34.96 -23.41
CA ARG A 81 -9.87 -34.12 -22.32
C ARG A 81 -8.74 -33.69 -21.36
N GLN A 82 -7.83 -34.60 -21.05
CA GLN A 82 -6.69 -34.29 -20.19
C GLN A 82 -5.75 -33.26 -20.83
N CYS A 83 -5.46 -33.42 -22.13
CA CYS A 83 -4.62 -32.47 -22.88
C CYS A 83 -5.29 -31.09 -23.04
N GLU A 84 -6.61 -31.05 -23.12
CA GLU A 84 -7.37 -29.80 -23.11
C GLU A 84 -7.29 -29.09 -21.75
N ILE A 85 -7.43 -29.85 -20.65
CA ILE A 85 -7.25 -29.33 -19.29
C ILE A 85 -5.82 -28.83 -19.09
N CYS A 86 -4.81 -29.56 -19.59
CA CYS A 86 -3.40 -29.13 -19.61
C CYS A 86 -3.25 -27.76 -20.28
N ALA A 87 -3.77 -27.61 -21.50
CA ALA A 87 -3.70 -26.34 -22.24
C ALA A 87 -4.32 -25.18 -21.44
N ILE A 88 -5.54 -25.36 -20.92
CA ILE A 88 -6.26 -24.34 -20.16
C ILE A 88 -5.50 -23.95 -18.89
N ASN A 89 -5.02 -24.94 -18.14
CA ASN A 89 -4.34 -24.72 -16.87
C ASN A 89 -2.97 -24.06 -17.06
N CYS A 90 -2.19 -24.51 -18.04
CA CYS A 90 -0.88 -23.92 -18.36
C CYS A 90 -1.02 -22.47 -18.83
N ILE A 91 -1.97 -22.17 -19.73
CA ILE A 91 -2.23 -20.80 -20.18
C ILE A 91 -2.65 -19.92 -19.01
N ARG A 92 -3.56 -20.41 -18.16
CA ARG A 92 -3.99 -19.67 -16.96
C ARG A 92 -2.83 -19.42 -16.00
N PHE A 93 -1.99 -20.42 -15.76
CA PHE A 93 -0.80 -20.30 -14.92
C PHE A 93 0.15 -19.23 -15.47
N VAL A 94 0.56 -19.31 -16.73
CA VAL A 94 1.47 -18.34 -17.35
C VAL A 94 0.85 -16.94 -17.37
N LYS A 95 -0.46 -16.82 -17.60
CA LYS A 95 -1.18 -15.55 -17.54
C LYS A 95 -1.11 -14.93 -16.15
N ASN A 96 -1.29 -15.73 -15.11
CA ASN A 96 -1.21 -15.26 -13.73
C ASN A 96 0.21 -14.87 -13.34
N GLU A 97 1.22 -15.63 -13.76
CA GLU A 97 2.64 -15.27 -13.54
C GLU A 97 2.99 -13.95 -14.24
N ARG A 98 2.55 -13.76 -15.49
CA ARG A 98 2.73 -12.50 -16.21
C ARG A 98 2.11 -11.32 -15.44
N LEU A 99 0.90 -11.48 -14.93
CA LEU A 99 0.20 -10.44 -14.16
C LEU A 99 0.89 -10.15 -12.81
N ARG A 100 1.44 -11.17 -12.13
CA ARG A 100 2.21 -11.01 -10.90
C ARG A 100 3.46 -10.17 -11.16
N ILE A 101 4.25 -10.54 -12.16
CA ILE A 101 5.46 -9.81 -12.56
C ILE A 101 5.11 -8.36 -12.92
N GLU A 102 4.06 -8.13 -13.71
CA GLU A 102 3.61 -6.78 -14.06
C GLU A 102 3.19 -5.95 -12.84
N THR A 103 2.47 -6.56 -11.90
CA THR A 103 2.02 -5.90 -10.67
C THR A 103 3.21 -5.55 -9.77
N GLU A 104 4.15 -6.48 -9.60
CA GLU A 104 5.38 -6.25 -8.85
C GLU A 104 6.21 -5.12 -9.45
N ASN A 105 6.37 -5.09 -10.77
CA ASN A 105 7.06 -4.00 -11.46
C ASN A 105 6.38 -2.65 -11.18
N ARG A 106 5.05 -2.58 -11.28
CA ARG A 106 4.28 -1.35 -10.96
C ARG A 106 4.46 -0.90 -9.52
N ILE A 107 4.45 -1.83 -8.56
CA ILE A 107 4.69 -1.54 -7.14
C ILE A 107 6.11 -1.03 -6.93
N ASN A 108 7.11 -1.67 -7.56
CA ASN A 108 8.52 -1.28 -7.45
C ASN A 108 8.77 0.12 -8.03
N GLU A 109 8.17 0.43 -9.17
CA GLU A 109 8.19 1.77 -9.74
C GLU A 109 7.53 2.81 -8.82
N GLN A 110 6.40 2.47 -8.20
CA GLN A 110 5.74 3.37 -7.26
C GLN A 110 6.62 3.64 -6.04
N LYS A 111 7.18 2.59 -5.43
CA LYS A 111 8.12 2.73 -4.30
C LYS A 111 9.33 3.58 -4.67
N LEU A 112 9.84 3.44 -5.89
CA LEU A 112 10.94 4.27 -6.39
C LEU A 112 10.53 5.74 -6.50
N ARG A 113 9.33 6.02 -7.02
CA ARG A 113 8.77 7.38 -7.11
C ARG A 113 8.60 8.01 -5.72
N GLU A 114 8.03 7.28 -4.77
CA GLU A 114 7.84 7.74 -3.39
C GLU A 114 9.18 8.02 -2.69
N LYS A 115 10.19 7.16 -2.88
CA LYS A 115 11.54 7.37 -2.34
C LYS A 115 12.17 8.64 -2.92
N GLN A 116 12.07 8.85 -4.23
CA GLN A 116 12.58 10.05 -4.89
C GLN A 116 11.88 11.32 -4.39
N GLU A 117 10.57 11.26 -4.17
CA GLU A 117 9.82 12.39 -3.66
C GLU A 117 10.22 12.73 -2.22
N TYR A 118 10.36 11.72 -1.36
CA TYR A 118 10.85 11.89 0.01
C TYR A 118 12.23 12.56 0.04
N GLU A 119 13.16 12.11 -0.80
CA GLU A 119 14.51 12.69 -0.92
C GLU A 119 14.45 14.16 -1.38
N ARG A 120 13.57 14.50 -2.34
CA ARG A 120 13.37 15.90 -2.77
C ARG A 120 12.84 16.77 -1.63
N GLN A 121 11.83 16.31 -0.91
CA GLN A 121 11.25 17.04 0.22
C GLN A 121 12.29 17.25 1.34
N LEU A 122 13.10 16.23 1.63
CA LEU A 122 14.18 16.33 2.62
C LEU A 122 15.24 17.36 2.19
N ASN A 123 15.66 17.33 0.93
CA ASN A 123 16.61 18.30 0.38
C ASN A 123 16.07 19.73 0.41
N GLU A 124 14.78 19.93 0.12
CA GLU A 124 14.13 21.23 0.20
C GLU A 124 14.03 21.75 1.64
N LYS A 125 13.64 20.89 2.60
CA LYS A 125 13.65 21.22 4.04
C LYS A 125 15.04 21.64 4.50
N ASN A 126 16.07 20.86 4.13
CA ASN A 126 17.47 21.17 4.45
C ASN A 126 17.93 22.50 3.83
N LYS A 127 17.51 22.81 2.60
CA LYS A 127 17.79 24.10 1.93
C LYS A 127 17.13 25.26 2.69
N LYS A 128 15.84 25.15 3.02
CA LYS A 128 15.09 26.15 3.80
C LYS A 128 15.72 26.38 5.18
N GLU A 129 16.18 25.33 5.86
CA GLU A 129 16.89 25.46 7.14
C GLU A 129 18.22 26.19 7.01
N LYS A 130 19.01 25.87 5.96
CA LYS A 130 20.27 26.58 5.68
C LYS A 130 20.03 28.07 5.41
N GLU A 131 18.99 28.41 4.66
CA GLU A 131 18.60 29.80 4.38
C GLU A 131 18.14 30.54 5.65
N LYS A 132 17.32 29.91 6.49
CA LYS A 132 16.91 30.47 7.80
C LYS A 132 18.12 30.72 8.71
N LYS A 133 19.08 29.80 8.77
CA LYS A 133 20.33 29.97 9.55
C LYS A 133 21.17 31.13 9.01
N LYS A 134 21.32 31.26 7.69
CA LYS A 134 22.01 32.39 7.05
C LYS A 134 21.33 33.73 7.38
N ALA A 135 20.02 33.83 7.19
CA ALA A 135 19.26 35.05 7.48
C ALA A 135 19.36 35.47 8.96
N LYS A 136 19.31 34.52 9.90
CA LYS A 136 19.49 34.79 11.34
C LYS A 136 20.89 35.33 11.65
N ASN A 137 21.92 34.79 11.00
CA ASN A 137 23.30 35.28 11.17
C ASN A 137 23.48 36.68 10.57
N THR A 138 22.89 36.96 9.40
CA THR A 138 22.90 38.30 8.79
C THR A 138 22.23 39.31 9.71
N ARG A 139 21.01 39.04 10.20
CA ARG A 139 20.30 39.91 11.17
C ARG A 139 21.11 40.18 12.44
N ARG A 140 21.78 39.16 12.98
CA ARG A 140 22.66 39.32 14.15
C ARG A 140 23.85 40.25 13.85
N LYS A 141 24.42 40.17 12.65
CA LYS A 141 25.52 41.03 12.21
C LYS A 141 25.05 42.48 12.03
N ASP A 142 23.87 42.67 11.43
CA ASP A 142 23.29 43.99 11.21
C ASP A 142 22.92 44.66 12.53
N ASN A 143 22.30 43.93 13.47
CA ASN A 143 22.02 44.45 14.82
C ASN A 143 23.30 44.85 15.56
N ARG A 144 24.38 44.06 15.47
CA ARG A 144 25.67 44.43 16.09
C ARG A 144 26.23 45.73 15.52
N LYS A 145 26.13 45.94 14.21
CA LYS A 145 26.54 47.19 13.56
C LYS A 145 25.68 48.38 13.99
N ALA A 146 24.36 48.19 14.05
CA ALA A 146 23.43 49.24 14.50
C ALA A 146 23.68 49.64 15.97
N GLN A 147 23.95 48.67 16.83
CA GLN A 147 24.33 48.91 18.22
C GLN A 147 25.63 49.74 18.31
N GLN A 148 26.68 49.36 17.56
CA GLN A 148 27.93 50.12 17.51
C GLN A 148 27.75 51.55 16.98
N LEU A 149 26.87 51.76 16.01
CA LEU A 149 26.52 53.09 15.50
C LEU A 149 25.76 53.93 16.54
N ALA A 150 24.90 53.31 17.36
CA ALA A 150 24.19 53.98 18.43
C ALA A 150 25.14 54.35 19.59
N ASP A 151 26.02 53.43 19.99
CA ASP A 151 26.98 53.65 21.07
C ASP A 151 27.97 54.78 20.71
N ASN A 152 28.46 54.84 19.46
CA ASN A 152 29.32 55.94 18.97
C ASN A 152 28.64 57.31 18.89
N ASN A 153 27.30 57.36 18.77
CA ASN A 153 26.54 58.62 18.80
C ASN A 153 26.22 59.06 20.24
N SER A 154 26.18 58.12 21.20
CA SER A 154 25.96 58.42 22.63
C SER A 154 27.20 58.99 23.35
N GLU A 155 28.38 58.95 22.74
CA GLU A 155 29.58 59.67 23.22
C GLU A 155 29.61 61.16 22.79
N ASN A 156 28.61 61.64 22.03
CA ASN A 156 28.53 63.04 21.58
C ASN A 156 27.38 63.87 22.21
N ASP A 157 26.51 63.28 23.02
CA ASP A 157 25.41 64.01 23.68
C ASP A 157 25.46 63.82 25.20
N SER A 158 26.22 64.68 25.88
CA SER A 158 26.12 64.88 27.33
C SER A 158 25.60 66.29 27.64
N GLU A 159 24.28 66.42 27.74
CA GLU A 159 23.50 67.42 28.52
C GLU A 159 22.03 67.19 28.13
N THR A 160 21.11 66.72 28.98
CA THR A 160 20.52 67.46 30.11
C THR A 160 19.58 66.52 30.89
N LYS A 161 19.48 66.71 32.22
CA LYS A 161 18.59 66.01 33.17
C LYS A 161 17.13 66.47 33.02
N ASP A 162 16.16 65.62 33.37
CA ASP A 162 15.27 65.82 34.54
C ASP A 162 14.15 64.77 34.69
N ASN A 163 13.64 64.68 35.93
CA ASN A 163 12.78 63.67 36.56
C ASN A 163 11.28 63.73 36.15
N ASP A 164 10.51 62.63 36.34
CA ASP A 164 9.63 62.42 37.52
C ASP A 164 8.45 61.40 37.34
N SER A 165 8.17 60.72 38.46
CA SER A 165 6.95 60.10 39.06
C SER A 165 5.85 59.26 38.33
N ASP A 166 5.61 58.09 38.95
CA ASP A 166 4.36 57.38 39.36
C ASP A 166 3.07 57.29 38.50
N ALA A 167 2.53 56.06 38.38
CA ALA A 167 1.09 55.77 38.59
C ALA A 167 0.75 54.26 38.71
N LYS A 168 -0.05 53.94 39.73
CA LYS A 168 -0.61 52.62 40.10
C LYS A 168 -2.01 52.43 39.49
N SER A 169 -2.40 51.20 39.12
CA SER A 169 -3.82 50.83 38.88
C SER A 169 -4.11 49.35 39.19
N ARG A 170 -5.11 49.13 40.07
CA ARG A 170 -5.78 47.88 40.50
C ARG A 170 -7.08 47.72 39.67
N LYS A 171 -7.59 46.57 39.23
CA LYS A 171 -8.29 45.39 39.87
C LYS A 171 -9.10 44.77 38.68
N LYS A 172 -9.46 43.49 38.55
CA LYS A 172 -10.44 42.69 39.31
C LYS A 172 -10.60 41.34 38.57
N GLY A 173 -10.85 40.23 39.28
CA GLY A 173 -11.01 38.90 38.68
C GLY A 173 -12.41 38.59 38.12
N SER A 174 -12.50 37.48 37.39
CA SER A 174 -13.70 36.63 37.33
C SER A 174 -13.33 35.19 37.00
N ASN A 175 -14.05 34.28 37.67
CA ASN A 175 -14.00 32.84 37.59
C ASN A 175 -15.05 32.39 36.55
N SER A 176 -14.74 31.52 35.59
CA SER A 176 -15.80 30.73 34.92
C SER A 176 -15.27 29.42 34.31
N GLY A 177 -16.10 28.38 34.44
CA GLY A 177 -15.73 26.97 34.37
C GLY A 177 -15.23 26.45 33.02
N ASN A 178 -14.23 25.58 33.11
CA ASN A 178 -13.90 24.60 32.08
C ASN A 178 -15.10 23.67 31.85
N LYS A 179 -15.82 23.85 30.73
CA LYS A 179 -16.71 22.81 30.19
C LYS A 179 -15.97 22.04 29.10
N SER A 180 -15.97 20.72 29.27
CA SER A 180 -15.24 19.72 28.48
C SER A 180 -15.51 19.80 26.97
N PHE A 181 -14.48 20.17 26.21
CA PHE A 181 -14.44 20.16 24.73
C PHE A 181 -14.36 18.73 24.14
N CYS A 182 -14.06 17.73 24.97
CA CYS A 182 -13.74 16.37 24.52
C CYS A 182 -14.97 15.56 24.05
N GLY A 183 -16.18 15.88 24.57
CA GLY A 183 -17.41 15.16 24.22
C GLY A 183 -17.97 15.52 22.84
N PHE A 184 -17.69 16.72 22.33
CA PHE A 184 -18.22 17.17 21.04
C PHE A 184 -17.45 16.57 19.87
N LEU A 185 -16.12 16.49 19.99
CA LEU A 185 -15.25 15.89 18.98
C LEU A 185 -15.51 14.38 18.81
N PHE A 186 -15.75 13.67 19.91
CA PHE A 186 -16.03 12.23 19.85
C PHE A 186 -17.37 11.91 19.17
N ARG A 187 -18.42 12.71 19.44
CA ARG A 187 -19.73 12.58 18.78
C ARG A 187 -19.66 12.89 17.29
N PHE A 188 -18.84 13.88 16.90
CA PHE A 188 -18.61 14.24 15.51
C PHE A 188 -17.87 13.12 14.74
N LEU A 189 -16.79 12.58 15.32
CA LEU A 189 -16.02 11.49 14.70
C LEU A 189 -16.82 10.19 14.58
N PHE A 190 -17.63 9.85 15.61
CA PHE A 190 -18.52 8.68 15.54
C PHE A 190 -19.62 8.84 14.48
N GLY A 191 -20.16 10.05 14.32
CA GLY A 191 -21.10 10.38 13.26
C GLY A 191 -20.52 10.19 11.85
N LEU A 192 -19.27 10.62 11.63
CA LEU A 192 -18.59 10.44 10.33
C LEU A 192 -18.34 8.97 10.00
N ILE A 193 -18.02 8.15 11.00
CA ILE A 193 -17.81 6.69 10.82
C ILE A 193 -19.13 6.00 10.44
N LEU A 194 -20.24 6.34 11.10
CA LEU A 194 -21.55 5.77 10.77
C LEU A 194 -22.01 6.14 9.36
N VAL A 195 -21.80 7.39 8.94
CA VAL A 195 -22.12 7.86 7.58
C VAL A 195 -21.24 7.17 6.53
N SER A 196 -19.97 6.94 6.83
CA SER A 196 -19.07 6.21 5.93
C SER A 196 -19.47 4.73 5.78
N LEU A 197 -19.93 4.09 6.84
CA LEU A 197 -20.35 2.68 6.82
C LEU A 197 -21.65 2.49 6.04
N THR A 198 -22.60 3.42 6.17
CA THR A 198 -23.87 3.35 5.41
C THR A 198 -23.66 3.61 3.93
N LEU A 199 -22.78 4.55 3.57
CA LEU A 199 -22.36 4.77 2.18
C LEU A 199 -21.66 3.54 1.57
N PHE A 200 -20.76 2.91 2.32
CA PHE A 200 -20.04 1.74 1.84
C PHE A 200 -20.94 0.52 1.62
N MET A 201 -21.92 0.31 2.51
CA MET A 201 -22.95 -0.73 2.35
C MET A 201 -23.86 -0.44 1.16
N GLY A 202 -24.28 0.82 0.96
CA GLY A 202 -25.08 1.22 -0.19
C GLY A 202 -24.37 1.02 -1.53
N ILE A 203 -23.09 1.38 -1.61
CA ILE A 203 -22.26 1.17 -2.82
C ILE A 203 -22.05 -0.33 -3.09
N SER A 204 -21.84 -1.13 -2.05
CA SER A 204 -21.68 -2.59 -2.19
C SER A 204 -22.95 -3.27 -2.69
N ILE A 205 -24.12 -2.85 -2.21
CA ILE A 205 -25.42 -3.34 -2.68
C ILE A 205 -25.70 -2.88 -4.11
N GLY A 206 -25.40 -1.61 -4.44
CA GLY A 206 -25.54 -1.06 -5.79
C GLY A 206 -24.69 -1.79 -6.84
N LEU A 207 -23.42 -2.07 -6.51
CA LEU A 207 -22.52 -2.85 -7.38
C LEU A 207 -22.97 -4.31 -7.55
N HIS A 208 -23.63 -4.89 -6.55
CA HIS A 208 -24.21 -6.23 -6.67
C HIS A 208 -25.46 -6.27 -7.57
N LEU A 209 -26.26 -5.20 -7.57
CA LEU A 209 -27.48 -5.11 -8.40
C LEU A 209 -27.18 -4.71 -9.86
N GLN A 210 -26.03 -4.09 -10.13
CA GLN A 210 -25.63 -3.65 -11.48
C GLN A 210 -24.92 -4.75 -12.29
N ASN A 211 -24.45 -5.82 -11.63
CA ASN A 211 -23.88 -7.01 -12.26
C ASN A 211 -24.97 -8.06 -12.53
N GLY A 212 -25.94 -7.74 -13.38
CA GLY A 212 -27.08 -8.59 -13.75
C GLY A 212 -26.71 -10.02 -14.19
N HIS A 213 -26.41 -10.87 -13.22
CA HIS A 213 -26.42 -12.31 -13.33
C HIS A 213 -27.77 -12.76 -12.80
N GLU A 214 -28.62 -13.29 -13.67
CA GLU A 214 -29.70 -14.16 -13.23
C GLU A 214 -29.09 -15.27 -12.37
N LEU A 215 -29.39 -15.29 -11.07
CA LEU A 215 -29.05 -16.43 -10.21
C LEU A 215 -29.95 -17.60 -10.61
N GLN A 216 -29.47 -18.42 -11.54
CA GLN A 216 -30.21 -19.58 -12.03
C GLN A 216 -30.02 -20.86 -11.19
N THR A 217 -29.17 -20.87 -10.14
CA THR A 217 -29.03 -22.09 -9.30
C THR A 217 -28.89 -21.84 -7.79
N VAL A 218 -29.45 -22.74 -6.99
CA VAL A 218 -29.46 -22.72 -5.51
C VAL A 218 -28.04 -22.80 -4.92
N ASP A 219 -27.09 -23.38 -5.64
CA ASP A 219 -25.71 -23.55 -5.18
C ASP A 219 -24.91 -22.24 -5.26
N ASP A 220 -25.22 -21.36 -6.21
CA ASP A 220 -24.61 -20.03 -6.29
C ASP A 220 -25.02 -19.15 -5.09
N VAL A 221 -26.28 -19.27 -4.65
CA VAL A 221 -26.80 -18.61 -3.44
C VAL A 221 -26.05 -19.11 -2.21
N LYS A 222 -25.91 -20.44 -2.05
CA LYS A 222 -25.18 -21.04 -0.91
C LYS A 222 -23.72 -20.60 -0.86
N ASN A 223 -23.05 -20.54 -2.00
CA ASN A 223 -21.65 -20.12 -2.09
C ASN A 223 -21.48 -18.64 -1.76
N ALA A 224 -22.41 -17.77 -2.19
CA ALA A 224 -22.42 -16.35 -1.81
C ALA A 224 -22.65 -16.15 -0.29
N PHE A 225 -23.56 -16.94 0.31
CA PHE A 225 -23.77 -16.92 1.76
C PHE A 225 -22.54 -17.42 2.54
N ALA A 226 -21.85 -18.46 2.03
CA ALA A 226 -20.62 -18.96 2.64
C ALA A 226 -19.48 -17.93 2.59
N ASP A 227 -19.28 -17.24 1.46
CA ASP A 227 -18.26 -16.18 1.34
C ASP A 227 -18.58 -14.97 2.24
N CYS A 228 -19.86 -14.60 2.35
CA CYS A 228 -20.32 -13.56 3.26
C CYS A 228 -20.07 -13.94 4.73
N ALA A 229 -20.40 -15.17 5.13
CA ALA A 229 -20.16 -15.68 6.48
C ALA A 229 -18.66 -15.71 6.84
N GLN A 230 -17.80 -16.10 5.89
CA GLN A 230 -16.35 -16.11 6.08
C GLN A 230 -15.78 -14.70 6.25
N ARG A 231 -16.29 -13.73 5.47
CA ARG A 231 -15.91 -12.31 5.61
C ARG A 231 -16.35 -11.72 6.95
N ILE A 232 -17.54 -12.06 7.42
CA ILE A 232 -18.04 -11.67 8.75
C ILE A 232 -17.19 -12.30 9.87
N ALA A 233 -16.81 -13.58 9.73
CA ALA A 233 -15.95 -14.27 10.69
C ALA A 233 -14.55 -13.62 10.78
N ASN A 234 -13.98 -13.22 9.64
CA ASN A 234 -12.70 -12.49 9.60
C ASN A 234 -12.81 -11.11 10.26
N TYR A 235 -13.95 -10.41 10.11
CA TYR A 235 -14.21 -9.15 10.81
C TYR A 235 -14.34 -9.33 12.33
N LYS A 236 -14.93 -10.45 12.77
CA LYS A 236 -15.03 -10.83 14.19
C LYS A 236 -13.66 -11.16 14.80
N HIS A 237 -12.75 -11.73 14.02
CA HIS A 237 -11.35 -11.91 14.44
C HIS A 237 -10.59 -10.58 14.52
N PHE A 238 -10.72 -9.74 13.49
CA PHE A 238 -10.08 -8.42 13.47
C PHE A 238 -10.54 -7.52 14.63
N THR A 239 -11.83 -7.54 14.97
CA THR A 239 -12.36 -6.80 16.12
C THR A 239 -11.86 -7.33 17.47
N LYS A 240 -11.63 -8.64 17.62
CA LYS A 240 -10.98 -9.22 18.79
C LYS A 240 -9.52 -8.77 18.90
N ASP A 241 -8.78 -8.79 17.79
CA ASP A 241 -7.37 -8.39 17.77
C ASP A 241 -7.19 -6.90 18.07
N VAL A 242 -8.07 -6.05 17.54
CA VAL A 242 -8.11 -4.60 17.86
C VAL A 242 -8.50 -4.38 19.33
N SER A 243 -9.45 -5.14 19.87
CA SER A 243 -9.84 -5.06 21.29
C SER A 243 -8.69 -5.45 22.23
N ILE A 244 -7.94 -6.51 21.90
CA ILE A 244 -6.74 -6.92 22.64
C ILE A 244 -5.66 -5.83 22.57
N LEU A 245 -5.42 -5.25 21.40
CA LEU A 245 -4.47 -4.17 21.21
C LEU A 245 -4.84 -2.93 22.04
N ILE A 246 -6.12 -2.54 22.04
CA ILE A 246 -6.64 -1.43 22.86
C ILE A 246 -6.47 -1.73 24.34
N THR A 247 -6.80 -2.95 24.78
CA THR A 247 -6.66 -3.36 26.19
C THR A 247 -5.20 -3.30 26.65
N ASN A 248 -4.27 -3.75 25.80
CA ASN A 248 -2.84 -3.67 26.07
C ASN A 248 -2.34 -2.21 26.15
N ILE A 249 -2.79 -1.35 25.24
CA ILE A 249 -2.45 0.08 25.27
C ILE A 249 -2.98 0.75 26.55
N VAL A 250 -4.24 0.48 26.93
CA VAL A 250 -4.85 1.04 28.14
C VAL A 250 -4.11 0.58 29.40
N ASN A 251 -3.72 -0.70 29.47
CA ASN A 251 -2.95 -1.24 30.60
C ASN A 251 -1.55 -0.60 30.68
N HIS A 252 -0.88 -0.41 29.55
CA HIS A 252 0.42 0.25 29.49
C HIS A 252 0.35 1.71 29.94
N LEU A 253 -0.73 2.42 29.59
CA LEU A 253 -0.98 3.79 30.03
C LEU A 253 -1.34 3.88 31.53
N LYS A 254 -2.06 2.89 32.08
CA LYS A 254 -2.32 2.79 33.53
C LYS A 254 -1.03 2.54 34.31
N HIS A 255 -0.18 1.64 33.84
CA HIS A 255 1.12 1.35 34.46
C HIS A 255 2.05 2.58 34.41
N PHE A 256 2.06 3.31 33.30
CA PHE A 256 2.80 4.56 33.16
C PHE A 256 2.28 5.64 34.13
N ARG A 257 0.95 5.74 34.32
CA ARG A 257 0.37 6.67 35.30
C ARG A 257 0.78 6.33 36.73
N HIS A 258 0.76 5.06 37.10
CA HIS A 258 1.05 4.59 38.47
C HIS A 258 2.54 4.74 38.83
N THR A 259 3.44 4.61 37.85
CA THR A 259 4.90 4.78 38.05
C THR A 259 5.32 6.26 38.10
N PHE A 260 4.56 7.16 37.48
CA PHE A 260 4.93 8.58 37.39
C PHE A 260 4.19 9.50 38.37
N PHE A 261 3.01 9.12 38.87
CA PHE A 261 2.19 10.01 39.71
C PHE A 261 2.06 9.60 41.19
N ASP A 262 2.40 8.36 41.58
CA ASP A 262 2.18 7.87 42.96
C ASP A 262 3.42 7.90 43.88
N THR A 263 4.57 8.42 43.43
CA THR A 263 5.68 8.73 44.35
C THR A 263 5.54 10.15 44.91
N LYS A 264 4.72 10.32 45.96
CA LYS A 264 4.80 11.52 46.82
C LYS A 264 5.83 11.28 47.94
N PRO A 265 6.71 12.26 48.24
CA PRO A 265 7.69 12.14 49.32
C PRO A 265 6.99 12.29 50.69
N ASN A 266 7.37 11.43 51.63
CA ASN A 266 6.89 11.45 53.00
C ASN A 266 7.52 12.66 53.72
N VAL A 267 6.74 13.70 54.00
CA VAL A 267 7.16 14.87 54.79
C VAL A 267 6.92 14.55 56.26
N THR A 268 7.99 14.27 57.00
CA THR A 268 8.01 14.19 58.46
C THR A 268 7.68 15.56 59.07
N LYS A 269 6.62 15.62 59.89
CA LYS A 269 6.35 16.75 60.78
C LYS A 269 7.25 16.63 62.01
N THR A 270 8.01 17.70 62.28
CA THR A 270 8.54 18.06 63.60
C THR A 270 7.42 18.42 64.56
#